data_AF-A0A959MML8-F1
#
_entry.id   AF-A0A959MML8-F1
#
_cell.length_a   1.000
_cell.length_b   1.000
_cell.length_c   1.000
_cell.angle_alpha   90.00
_cell.angle_beta   90.00
_cell.angle_gamma   90.00
#
_symmetry.space_group_name_H-M   'P 1'
#
loop_
_entity.id
_entity.type
_entity.pdbx_description
1 polymer ?
#
loop_
_entity_poly.entity_id
_entity_poly.type
_entity_poly.pdbx_seq_one_letter_code
_entity_poly.pdbx_strand_id
1 'polypeptide(L)'
;MALEASANDIEGMVIGGHGDTTMIPLTRLASYKGVPVSQLANAETLDKVKADTMVGGATLTGMLGTSAWYAPGAAVAALVSSIINDQKKLFPCCVYLDGEYGQKDICLGVPVVIGKNGWEKIVDVNLNDEEKAAFAKSAEAVTNMNNVLSTITA
;
A
#
# COMPACT_ATOMS: atom_id res chain seq x y z
N MET A 1 16.74 7.81 -8.57
CA MET A 1 15.62 8.07 -7.63
C MET A 1 15.25 9.53 -7.74
N ALA A 2 13.96 9.88 -7.69
CA ALA A 2 13.48 11.25 -7.97
C ALA A 2 14.13 12.36 -7.12
N LEU A 3 14.54 12.04 -5.89
CA LEU A 3 15.13 13.00 -4.93
C LEU A 3 16.64 12.83 -4.75
N GLU A 4 17.30 11.94 -5.51
CA GLU A 4 18.73 11.61 -5.35
C GLU A 4 19.17 11.30 -3.90
N ALA A 5 18.23 10.90 -3.04
CA ALA A 5 18.44 10.61 -1.63
C ALA A 5 18.55 9.11 -1.36
N SER A 6 19.11 8.73 -0.22
CA SER A 6 19.10 7.34 0.25
C SER A 6 17.66 6.83 0.41
N ALA A 7 17.36 5.64 -0.14
CA ALA A 7 16.04 5.03 0.00
C ALA A 7 15.66 4.75 1.46
N ASN A 8 16.65 4.54 2.34
CA ASN A 8 16.42 4.28 3.77
C ASN A 8 15.90 5.51 4.54
N ASP A 9 15.99 6.69 3.92
CA ASP A 9 15.59 7.94 4.54
C ASP A 9 14.25 8.46 3.97
N ILE A 10 13.72 7.77 2.95
CA ILE A 10 12.43 8.08 2.32
C ILE A 10 11.36 7.17 2.91
N GLU A 11 10.29 7.79 3.39
CA GLU A 11 9.11 7.10 3.88
C GLU A 11 7.95 7.36 2.92
N GLY A 12 7.36 6.28 2.42
CA GLY A 12 6.19 6.32 1.55
C GLY A 12 5.23 5.20 1.94
N MET A 13 3.93 5.43 1.71
CA MET A 13 2.89 4.48 2.07
C MET A 13 1.92 4.31 0.91
N VAL A 14 1.52 3.06 0.68
CA VAL A 14 0.52 2.67 -0.31
C VAL A 14 -0.59 1.92 0.41
N ILE A 15 -1.84 2.28 0.13
CA ILE A 15 -3.04 1.63 0.67
C ILE A 15 -3.96 1.18 -0.49
N GLY A 16 -5.10 0.55 -0.17
CA GLY A 16 -6.08 0.09 -1.16
C GLY A 16 -5.80 -1.33 -1.66
N GLY A 17 -6.12 -1.60 -2.93
CA GLY A 17 -5.89 -2.89 -3.57
C GLY A 17 -4.44 -3.09 -4.05
N HIS A 18 -4.14 -4.29 -4.56
CA HIS A 18 -2.82 -4.63 -5.09
C HIS A 18 -2.66 -4.36 -6.60
N GLY A 19 -3.76 -4.07 -7.31
CA GLY A 19 -3.74 -3.92 -8.76
C GLY A 19 -3.28 -2.54 -9.21
N ASP A 20 -2.84 -2.45 -10.45
CA ASP A 20 -2.30 -1.24 -11.10
C ASP A 20 -3.27 -0.06 -11.11
N THR A 21 -4.56 -0.29 -10.88
CA THR A 21 -5.61 0.74 -10.82
C THR A 21 -6.28 0.85 -9.45
N THR A 22 -5.92 -0.02 -8.50
CA THR A 22 -6.57 -0.11 -7.18
C THR A 22 -5.63 0.26 -6.03
N MET A 23 -4.30 0.27 -6.24
CA MET A 23 -3.39 0.80 -5.23
C MET A 23 -3.41 2.33 -5.18
N ILE A 24 -3.18 2.88 -3.99
CA ILE A 24 -3.25 4.32 -3.72
C ILE A 24 -1.94 4.76 -3.04
N PRO A 25 -0.94 5.24 -3.80
CA PRO A 25 0.25 5.84 -3.22
C PRO A 25 -0.08 7.19 -2.59
N LEU A 26 0.17 7.33 -1.28
CA LEU A 26 -0.15 8.52 -0.49
C LEU A 26 1.01 9.53 -0.53
N THR A 27 1.27 10.11 -1.72
CA THR A 27 2.39 11.05 -1.93
C THR A 27 2.33 12.28 -1.01
N ARG A 28 1.13 12.69 -0.59
CA ARG A 28 0.93 13.77 0.39
C ARG A 28 1.55 13.46 1.76
N LEU A 29 1.53 12.18 2.17
CA LEU A 29 2.06 11.71 3.45
C LEU A 29 3.50 11.19 3.33
N ALA A 30 4.05 11.12 2.12
CA ALA A 30 5.44 10.71 1.93
C ALA A 30 6.41 11.79 2.45
N SER A 31 7.49 11.34 3.06
CA SER A 31 8.48 12.23 3.67
C SER A 31 9.92 11.79 3.40
N TYR A 32 10.84 12.75 3.45
CA TYR A 32 12.27 12.54 3.54
C TYR A 32 12.73 13.00 4.93
N LYS A 33 13.01 12.05 5.85
CA LYS A 33 13.33 12.35 7.27
C LYS A 33 12.37 13.35 7.93
N GLY A 34 11.06 13.23 7.64
CA GLY A 34 10.03 14.13 8.18
C GLY A 34 9.79 15.40 7.37
N VAL A 35 10.57 15.69 6.32
CA VAL A 35 10.28 16.77 5.37
C VAL A 35 9.30 16.24 4.31
N PRO A 36 8.11 16.84 4.11
CA PRO A 36 7.18 16.40 3.08
C PRO A 36 7.84 16.42 1.69
N VAL A 37 7.70 15.34 0.92
CA VAL A 37 8.34 15.25 -0.41
C VAL A 37 7.80 16.28 -1.40
N SER A 38 6.61 16.84 -1.15
CA SER A 38 6.03 17.95 -1.92
C SER A 38 6.81 19.27 -1.81
N GLN A 39 7.70 19.40 -0.82
CA GLN A 39 8.62 20.53 -0.74
C GLN A 39 9.92 20.29 -1.53
N LEU A 40 10.16 19.05 -1.95
CA LEU A 40 11.44 18.61 -2.53
C LEU A 40 11.30 18.22 -4.02
N ALA A 41 10.10 17.86 -4.46
CA ALA A 41 9.79 17.52 -5.84
C ALA A 41 8.51 18.22 -6.29
N ASN A 42 8.46 18.59 -7.57
CA ASN A 42 7.27 19.19 -8.17
C ASN A 42 6.15 18.15 -8.38
N ALA A 43 4.93 18.63 -8.63
CA ALA A 43 3.76 17.78 -8.81
C ALA A 43 3.95 16.74 -9.93
N GLU A 44 4.49 17.15 -11.08
CA GLU A 44 4.76 16.25 -12.21
C GLU A 44 5.67 15.07 -11.83
N THR A 45 6.73 15.34 -11.06
CA THR A 45 7.65 14.29 -10.59
C THR A 45 6.94 13.35 -9.61
N LEU A 46 6.13 13.87 -8.69
CA LEU A 46 5.37 13.06 -7.74
C LEU A 46 4.30 12.22 -8.42
N ASP A 47 3.61 12.76 -9.42
CA ASP A 47 2.62 12.06 -10.22
C ASP A 47 3.26 10.94 -11.04
N LYS A 48 4.45 11.18 -11.59
CA LYS A 48 5.25 10.14 -12.24
C LYS A 48 5.64 9.03 -11.26
N VAL A 49 6.17 9.37 -10.08
CA VAL A 49 6.52 8.36 -9.06
C VAL A 49 5.31 7.55 -8.64
N LYS A 50 4.15 8.20 -8.46
CA LYS A 50 2.88 7.53 -8.19
C LYS A 50 2.51 6.55 -9.30
N ALA A 51 2.52 6.98 -10.56
CA ALA A 51 2.21 6.14 -11.70
C ALA A 51 3.19 4.96 -11.87
N ASP A 52 4.49 5.21 -11.76
CA ASP A 52 5.54 4.19 -11.86
C ASP A 52 5.41 3.15 -10.73
N THR A 53 5.01 3.57 -9.53
CA THR A 53 4.74 2.66 -8.40
C THR A 53 3.56 1.74 -8.71
N MET A 54 2.50 2.29 -9.30
CA MET A 54 1.28 1.54 -9.63
C MET A 54 1.54 0.40 -10.62
N VAL A 55 2.45 0.59 -11.58
CA VAL A 55 2.73 -0.40 -12.63
C VAL A 55 4.03 -1.17 -12.42
N GLY A 56 4.75 -0.96 -11.30
CA GLY A 56 6.10 -1.50 -11.11
C GLY A 56 6.19 -3.03 -11.22
N GLY A 57 5.16 -3.76 -10.75
CA GLY A 57 5.07 -5.21 -10.87
C GLY A 57 4.92 -5.68 -12.33
N ALA A 58 4.05 -5.02 -13.09
CA ALA A 58 3.86 -5.27 -14.51
C ALA A 58 5.12 -4.95 -15.32
N THR A 59 5.80 -3.84 -15.00
CA THR A 59 7.08 -3.45 -15.62
C THR A 59 8.14 -4.53 -15.41
N LEU A 60 8.35 -4.99 -14.17
CA LEU A 60 9.32 -6.06 -13.90
C LEU A 60 8.96 -7.37 -14.58
N THR A 61 7.68 -7.72 -14.63
CA THR A 61 7.21 -8.92 -15.32
C THR A 61 7.51 -8.86 -16.82
N GLY A 62 7.28 -7.71 -17.46
CA GLY A 62 7.60 -7.49 -18.86
C GLY A 62 9.10 -7.56 -19.16
N MET A 63 9.96 -7.17 -18.21
CA MET A 63 11.42 -7.20 -18.37
C MET A 63 12.03 -8.58 -18.11
N LEU A 64 11.56 -9.29 -17.07
CA LEU A 64 12.13 -10.55 -16.61
C LEU A 64 11.46 -11.79 -17.23
N GLY A 65 10.27 -11.63 -17.81
CA GLY A 65 9.44 -12.73 -18.30
C GLY A 65 8.70 -13.50 -17.20
N THR A 66 8.80 -13.05 -15.95
CA THR A 66 8.13 -13.63 -14.77
C THR A 66 7.99 -12.58 -13.67
N SER A 67 7.13 -12.82 -12.68
CA SER A 67 6.85 -11.88 -11.59
C SER A 67 8.04 -11.67 -10.65
N ALA A 68 8.07 -10.55 -9.92
CA ALA A 68 9.13 -10.24 -8.98
C ALA A 68 9.09 -11.15 -7.73
N TRP A 69 10.25 -11.54 -7.19
CA TRP A 69 10.34 -12.36 -5.96
C TRP A 69 11.21 -11.74 -4.86
N TYR A 70 12.24 -10.95 -5.19
CA TYR A 70 13.13 -10.37 -4.17
C TYR A 70 12.43 -9.36 -3.26
N ALA A 71 11.72 -8.38 -3.83
CA ALA A 71 11.02 -7.37 -3.05
C ALA A 71 9.87 -7.96 -2.20
N PRO A 72 9.00 -8.86 -2.73
CA PRO A 72 8.03 -9.56 -1.91
C PRO A 72 8.67 -10.38 -0.77
N GLY A 73 9.75 -11.12 -1.06
CA GLY A 73 10.46 -11.89 -0.05
C GLY A 73 11.04 -11.03 1.08
N ALA A 74 11.65 -9.90 0.73
CA ALA A 74 12.16 -8.93 1.71
C ALA A 74 11.04 -8.31 2.56
N ALA A 75 9.90 -7.98 1.96
CA ALA A 75 8.74 -7.44 2.67
C ALA A 75 8.18 -8.45 3.69
N VAL A 76 8.02 -9.72 3.29
CA VAL A 76 7.57 -10.80 4.18
C VAL A 76 8.58 -11.03 5.30
N ALA A 77 9.89 -11.06 5.00
CA ALA A 77 10.93 -11.21 6.02
C ALA A 77 10.90 -10.08 7.06
N ALA A 78 10.68 -8.83 6.63
CA ALA A 78 10.53 -7.70 7.53
C ALA A 78 9.29 -7.81 8.43
N LEU A 79 8.16 -8.25 7.88
CA LEU A 79 6.92 -8.47 8.62
C LEU A 79 7.08 -9.60 9.66
N VAL A 80 7.67 -10.74 9.27
CA VAL A 80 7.96 -11.86 10.17
C VAL A 80 8.90 -11.43 11.29
N SER A 81 9.95 -10.65 10.98
CA SER A 81 10.85 -10.09 11.98
C SER A 81 10.12 -9.18 12.98
N SER A 82 9.17 -8.37 12.52
CA SER A 82 8.33 -7.53 13.39
C SER A 82 7.48 -8.36 14.35
N ILE A 83 6.90 -9.47 13.88
CA ILE A 83 6.09 -10.38 14.70
C ILE A 83 6.96 -11.05 15.76
N ILE A 84 8.06 -11.71 15.35
CA ILE A 84 8.92 -12.49 16.26
C ILE A 84 9.50 -11.61 17.36
N ASN A 85 9.87 -10.36 17.02
CA ASN A 85 10.49 -9.43 17.96
C ASN A 85 9.49 -8.46 18.63
N ASP A 86 8.18 -8.67 18.44
CA ASP A 86 7.12 -7.82 18.98
C ASP A 86 7.36 -6.31 18.77
N GLN A 87 7.84 -5.92 17.59
CA GLN A 87 8.37 -4.56 17.37
C GLN A 87 7.29 -3.46 17.41
N LYS A 88 6.01 -3.83 17.32
CA LYS A 88 4.88 -2.90 17.19
C LYS A 88 5.06 -1.93 16.03
N LYS A 89 5.67 -2.39 14.93
CA LYS A 89 5.99 -1.56 13.77
C LYS A 89 4.76 -1.40 12.87
N LEU A 90 4.63 -0.22 12.27
CA LEU A 90 3.54 0.09 11.34
C LEU A 90 3.90 -0.40 9.93
N PHE A 91 2.96 -1.13 9.31
CA PHE A 91 3.06 -1.59 7.93
C PHE A 91 1.71 -1.38 7.21
N PRO A 92 1.70 -1.03 5.91
CA PRO A 92 0.52 -1.26 5.09
C PRO A 92 0.35 -2.77 4.85
N CYS A 93 -0.76 -3.35 5.29
CA CYS A 93 -1.08 -4.77 5.11
C CYS A 93 -2.53 -4.95 4.68
N CYS A 94 -2.79 -5.99 3.88
CA CYS A 94 -4.15 -6.39 3.56
C CYS A 94 -4.77 -7.10 4.77
N VAL A 95 -5.74 -6.46 5.41
CA VAL A 95 -6.46 -7.00 6.58
C VAL A 95 -7.96 -6.83 6.42
N TYR A 96 -8.72 -7.62 7.17
CA TYR A 96 -10.18 -7.53 7.19
C TYR A 96 -10.65 -6.24 7.87
N LEU A 97 -11.57 -5.53 7.25
CA LEU A 97 -12.17 -4.28 7.75
C LEU A 97 -13.61 -4.53 8.21
N ASP A 98 -13.97 -3.96 9.37
CA ASP A 98 -15.30 -4.05 10.00
C ASP A 98 -15.84 -2.67 10.42
N GLY A 99 -15.60 -1.66 9.58
CA GLY A 99 -16.02 -0.28 9.77
C GLY A 99 -14.91 0.74 9.56
N GLU A 100 -13.65 0.31 9.63
CA GLU A 100 -12.49 1.17 9.37
C GLU A 100 -12.53 1.73 7.95
N TYR A 101 -12.18 3.01 7.81
CA TYR A 101 -12.24 3.72 6.53
C TYR A 101 -13.62 3.68 5.84
N GLY A 102 -14.69 3.42 6.62
CA GLY A 102 -16.05 3.28 6.11
C GLY A 102 -16.29 2.00 5.29
N GLN A 103 -15.38 1.02 5.37
CA GLN A 103 -15.48 -0.26 4.67
C GLN A 103 -15.79 -1.39 5.66
N LYS A 104 -16.56 -2.38 5.22
CA LYS A 104 -16.98 -3.52 6.03
C LYS A 104 -17.04 -4.77 5.17
N ASP A 105 -16.72 -5.92 5.75
CA ASP A 105 -16.77 -7.24 5.09
C ASP A 105 -15.86 -7.32 3.85
N ILE A 106 -14.65 -6.78 3.98
CA ILE A 106 -13.67 -6.73 2.89
C ILE A 106 -12.25 -6.73 3.44
N CYS A 107 -11.32 -7.37 2.71
CA CYS A 107 -9.90 -7.24 2.98
C CYS A 107 -9.27 -6.18 2.07
N LEU A 108 -8.64 -5.16 2.65
CA LEU A 108 -7.96 -4.08 1.93
C LEU A 108 -6.63 -3.72 2.58
N GLY A 109 -5.71 -3.20 1.78
CA GLY A 109 -4.44 -2.65 2.25
C GLY A 109 -4.67 -1.39 3.08
N VAL A 110 -4.43 -1.48 4.38
CA VAL A 110 -4.50 -0.35 5.33
C VAL A 110 -3.29 -0.37 6.27
N PRO A 111 -2.90 0.76 6.86
CA PRO A 111 -1.80 0.78 7.82
C PRO A 111 -2.21 0.11 9.14
N VAL A 112 -1.42 -0.87 9.55
CA VAL A 112 -1.62 -1.64 10.77
C VAL A 112 -0.37 -1.70 11.60
N VAL A 113 -0.53 -1.78 12.92
CA VAL A 113 0.54 -2.10 13.86
C VAL A 113 0.71 -3.62 13.93
N ILE A 114 1.90 -4.11 13.61
CA ILE A 114 2.26 -5.53 13.67
C ILE A 114 3.05 -5.83 14.95
N GLY A 115 2.52 -6.72 15.77
CA GLY A 115 3.17 -7.26 16.97
C GLY A 115 3.18 -8.79 16.96
N LYS A 116 3.52 -9.40 18.11
CA LYS A 116 3.62 -10.85 18.28
C LYS A 116 2.31 -11.60 18.02
N ASN A 117 1.17 -10.91 18.12
CA ASN A 117 -0.16 -11.48 17.90
C ASN A 117 -0.69 -11.24 16.48
N GLY A 118 0.17 -10.84 15.54
CA GLY A 118 -0.23 -10.42 14.19
C GLY A 118 -0.50 -8.92 14.12
N TRP A 119 -1.51 -8.51 13.35
CA TRP A 119 -1.94 -7.12 13.35
C TRP A 119 -2.78 -6.83 14.61
N GLU A 120 -2.45 -5.76 15.34
CA GLU A 120 -3.04 -5.45 16.64
C GLU A 120 -3.95 -4.23 16.59
N LYS A 121 -3.76 -3.37 15.60
CA LYS A 121 -4.51 -2.12 15.44
C LYS A 121 -4.43 -1.63 14.00
N ILE A 122 -5.57 -1.19 13.44
CA ILE A 122 -5.61 -0.36 12.23
C ILE A 122 -5.44 1.11 12.63
N VAL A 123 -4.61 1.84 11.88
CA VAL A 123 -4.30 3.25 12.13
C VAL A 123 -5.06 4.11 11.13
N ASP A 124 -5.82 5.11 11.58
CA ASP A 124 -6.38 6.11 10.68
C ASP A 124 -5.32 7.18 10.38
N VAL A 125 -5.06 7.42 9.09
CA VAL A 125 -4.06 8.38 8.60
C VAL A 125 -4.69 9.68 8.09
N ASN A 126 -5.97 9.90 8.38
CA ASN A 126 -6.73 11.09 8.02
C ASN A 126 -6.65 11.37 6.51
N LEU A 127 -7.21 10.46 5.72
CA LEU A 127 -7.31 10.64 4.27
C LEU A 127 -8.06 11.93 3.95
N ASN A 128 -7.56 12.68 2.97
CA ASN A 128 -8.29 13.81 2.40
C ASN A 128 -9.43 13.31 1.51
N ASP A 129 -10.26 14.23 1.00
CA ASP A 129 -11.46 13.84 0.25
C ASP A 129 -11.15 13.10 -1.07
N GLU A 130 -10.05 13.47 -1.74
CA GLU A 130 -9.57 12.78 -2.95
C GLU A 130 -9.09 11.35 -2.64
N GLU A 131 -8.33 11.18 -1.56
CA GLU A 131 -7.81 9.90 -1.08
C GLU A 131 -8.94 9.00 -0.59
N LYS A 132 -9.97 9.55 0.08
CA LYS A 132 -11.19 8.82 0.47
C LYS A 132 -11.97 8.33 -0.75
N ALA A 133 -12.16 9.19 -1.75
CA ALA A 133 -12.84 8.81 -2.99
C ALA A 133 -12.07 7.71 -3.74
N ALA A 134 -10.74 7.83 -3.80
CA ALA A 134 -9.88 6.80 -4.37
C ALA A 134 -9.95 5.47 -3.60
N PHE A 135 -9.97 5.53 -2.26
CA PHE A 135 -10.11 4.35 -1.40
C PHE A 135 -11.45 3.64 -1.59
N ALA A 136 -12.56 4.40 -1.66
CA ALA A 136 -13.88 3.85 -1.95
C ALA A 136 -13.92 3.16 -3.32
N LYS A 137 -13.33 3.78 -4.35
CA LYS A 137 -13.23 3.18 -5.69
C LYS A 137 -12.37 1.90 -5.69
N SER A 138 -11.26 1.90 -4.94
CA SER A 138 -10.45 0.69 -4.76
C SER A 138 -11.24 -0.42 -4.08
N ALA A 139 -12.04 -0.09 -3.06
CA ALA A 139 -12.88 -1.05 -2.35
C ALA A 139 -13.92 -1.67 -3.28
N GLU A 140 -14.61 -0.85 -4.08
CA GLU A 140 -15.56 -1.32 -5.09
C GLU A 140 -14.92 -2.31 -6.08
N ALA A 141 -13.72 -2.01 -6.58
CA ALA A 141 -12.99 -2.89 -7.48
C ALA A 141 -12.67 -4.25 -6.84
N VAL A 142 -12.27 -4.27 -5.56
CA VAL A 142 -12.00 -5.51 -4.81
C VAL A 142 -13.29 -6.29 -4.56
N THR A 143 -14.38 -5.62 -4.19
CA THR A 143 -15.70 -6.25 -4.04
C THR A 143 -16.16 -6.90 -5.34
N ASN A 144 -16.03 -6.20 -6.47
CA ASN A 144 -16.38 -6.74 -7.78
C ASN A 144 -15.55 -7.98 -8.12
N MET A 145 -14.25 -7.99 -7.80
CA MET A 145 -13.39 -9.15 -7.99
C MET A 145 -13.81 -10.32 -7.09
N ASN A 146 -14.10 -10.07 -5.81
CA ASN A 146 -14.57 -11.10 -4.89
C ASN A 146 -15.89 -11.73 -5.36
N ASN A 147 -16.80 -10.94 -5.92
CA ASN A 147 -18.08 -11.42 -6.45
C ASN A 147 -17.91 -12.41 -7.62
N VAL A 148 -16.79 -12.38 -8.36
CA VAL A 148 -16.51 -13.38 -9.40
C VAL A 148 -16.40 -14.80 -8.82
N LEU A 149 -15.98 -14.94 -7.56
CA LEU A 149 -15.93 -16.27 -6.92
C LEU A 149 -17.33 -16.89 -6.79
N SER A 150 -18.38 -16.08 -6.64
CA SER A 150 -19.76 -16.56 -6.58
C SER A 150 -20.25 -17.17 -7.90
N THR A 151 -19.63 -16.79 -9.02
CA THR A 151 -19.96 -17.31 -10.35
C THR A 151 -19.22 -18.60 -10.70
N ILE A 152 -18.20 -18.98 -9.93
CA ILE A 152 -17.39 -20.18 -10.15
C ILE A 152 -17.96 -21.39 -9.39
N THR A 153 -18.77 -21.15 -8.36
CA THR A 153 -19.42 -22.20 -7.54
C THR A 153 -20.81 -22.64 -8.03
N ALA A 154 -21.14 -22.39 -9.31
CA ALA A 154 -22.40 -22.81 -9.94
C ALA A 154 -22.22 -24.03 -10.84
#